data_AF-A0A151EDG5-F1
#
_entry.id   AF-A0A151EDG5-F1
#
_cell.length_a   1.000
_cell.length_b   1.000
_cell.length_c   1.000
_cell.angle_alpha   90.00
_cell.angle_beta   90.00
_cell.angle_gamma   90.00
#
_symmetry.space_group_name_H-M   'P 1'
#
loop_
_entity.id
_entity.type
_entity.pdbx_description
1 polymer ?
#
loop_
_entity_poly.entity_id
_entity_poly.type
_entity_poly.pdbx_seq_one_letter_code
_entity_poly.pdbx_strand_id
1 'polypeptide(L)'
;MRKLLIVLIIGMITTQCLIAVASEENVNTITQKITITAKDNYLSVIEELTVQGDSNESLDEITVWIQNGADNIEILINSNPPDSISHNDSEYICNISSLGIIKEDSNQIYISYELAKNAIFSKKIVRPTNSISVKFEDDEILTGTNLAVGTIINLELYESTEAPLNWFIAILTILLLILIVVLALYLLKNRRTVKTKESVSDSEELLNTKKTLLMSLLKDIEKQHRANQISDDTYHKLKERYKQEAVEAMKKLEDMK
;
A
#
# COMPACT_ATOMS: atom_id res chain seq x y z
N MET A 1 4.45 -10.16 1.24
CA MET A 1 4.27 -9.05 2.19
C MET A 1 3.25 -8.08 1.61
N ARG A 2 1.97 -8.29 1.92
CA ARG A 2 0.87 -7.41 1.52
C ARG A 2 0.93 -6.16 2.39
N LYS A 3 1.00 -4.98 1.76
CA LYS A 3 0.91 -3.69 2.46
C LYS A 3 -0.58 -3.40 2.66
N LEU A 4 -1.01 -3.42 3.93
CA LEU A 4 -2.29 -2.88 4.36
C LEU A 4 -2.27 -1.37 4.09
N LEU A 5 -3.19 -0.90 3.27
CA LEU A 5 -3.48 0.52 3.12
C LEU A 5 -4.75 0.76 3.94
N ILE A 6 -4.57 1.15 5.20
CA ILE A 6 -5.66 1.52 6.10
C ILE A 6 -6.18 2.88 5.62
N VAL A 7 -7.33 2.89 4.96
CA VAL A 7 -8.07 4.11 4.68
C VAL A 7 -8.84 4.44 5.95
N LEU A 8 -8.30 5.36 6.75
CA LEU A 8 -8.97 5.90 7.93
C LEU A 8 -10.08 6.85 7.45
N ILE A 9 -11.32 6.37 7.38
CA ILE A 9 -12.48 7.21 7.07
C ILE A 9 -12.95 7.83 8.37
N ILE A 10 -12.69 9.14 8.50
CA ILE A 10 -13.11 9.96 9.64
C ILE A 10 -14.62 10.17 9.50
N GLY A 11 -15.41 9.33 10.17
CA GLY A 11 -16.82 9.59 10.42
C GLY A 11 -16.97 10.85 11.27
N MET A 12 -17.75 11.81 10.79
CA MET A 12 -18.03 13.06 11.50
C MET A 12 -18.92 12.74 12.71
N ILE A 13 -18.35 12.69 13.92
CA ILE A 13 -19.11 12.54 15.16
C ILE A 13 -19.73 13.90 15.49
N THR A 14 -20.98 14.11 15.09
CA THR A 14 -21.75 15.26 15.57
C THR A 14 -22.40 14.91 16.91
N THR A 15 -21.78 15.34 18.01
CA THR A 15 -22.38 15.28 19.34
C THR A 15 -23.46 16.36 19.48
N GLN A 16 -24.70 16.01 19.15
CA GLN A 16 -25.84 16.77 19.66
C GLN A 16 -26.15 16.27 21.07
N CYS A 17 -25.89 17.12 22.05
CA CYS A 17 -26.20 16.88 23.46
C CYS A 17 -27.71 17.06 23.66
N LEU A 18 -28.49 16.02 23.38
CA LEU A 18 -29.83 15.87 23.94
C LEU A 18 -29.68 15.10 25.25
N ILE A 19 -30.07 15.75 26.35
CA ILE A 19 -30.17 15.10 27.66
C ILE A 19 -31.33 14.11 27.55
N ALA A 20 -31.02 12.89 27.14
CA ALA A 20 -31.92 11.77 27.31
C ALA A 20 -31.93 11.42 28.80
N VAL A 21 -33.12 11.32 29.38
CA VAL A 21 -33.32 10.75 30.70
C VAL A 21 -32.82 9.32 30.64
N ALA A 22 -31.60 9.08 31.13
CA ALA A 22 -31.06 7.75 31.25
C ALA A 22 -31.90 6.99 32.27
N SER A 23 -32.61 5.97 31.81
CA SER A 23 -32.89 4.82 32.67
C SER A 23 -31.51 4.24 32.97
N GLU A 24 -31.03 4.35 34.21
CA GLU A 24 -29.83 3.64 34.66
C GLU A 24 -30.15 2.13 34.63
N GLU A 25 -30.10 1.52 33.44
CA GLU A 25 -30.05 0.07 33.35
C GLU A 25 -28.70 -0.36 33.96
N ASN A 26 -28.73 -1.15 35.03
CA ASN A 26 -27.55 -1.73 35.68
C ASN A 26 -26.94 -2.86 34.82
N VAL A 27 -26.64 -2.57 33.56
CA VAL A 27 -26.16 -3.53 32.57
C VAL A 27 -25.20 -2.84 31.60
N ASN A 28 -24.09 -3.51 31.31
CA ASN A 28 -23.07 -3.03 30.38
C ASN A 28 -22.96 -3.98 29.18
N THR A 29 -22.75 -3.44 27.97
CA THR A 29 -22.34 -4.23 26.81
C THR A 29 -20.82 -4.34 26.79
N ILE A 30 -20.28 -5.54 27.01
CA ILE A 30 -18.84 -5.80 26.92
C ILE A 30 -18.38 -5.72 25.47
N THR A 31 -19.10 -6.38 24.56
CA THR A 31 -18.76 -6.37 23.14
C THR A 31 -20.03 -6.31 22.30
N GLN A 32 -20.01 -5.51 21.24
CA GLN A 32 -21.03 -5.48 20.20
C GLN A 32 -20.37 -5.71 18.85
N LYS A 33 -20.76 -6.76 18.15
CA LYS A 33 -20.31 -7.04 16.79
C LYS A 33 -21.49 -6.88 15.86
N ILE A 34 -21.32 -6.08 14.83
CA ILE A 34 -22.35 -5.84 13.82
C ILE A 34 -21.79 -6.30 12.49
N THR A 35 -22.48 -7.23 11.84
CA THR A 35 -22.15 -7.71 10.51
C THR A 35 -23.27 -7.28 9.57
N ILE A 36 -22.89 -6.58 8.51
CA ILE A 36 -23.82 -6.11 7.49
C ILE A 36 -23.43 -6.78 6.18
N THR A 37 -24.39 -7.40 5.52
CA THR A 37 -24.21 -8.06 4.23
C THR A 37 -25.24 -7.55 3.25
N ALA A 38 -24.78 -7.05 2.11
CA ALA A 38 -25.62 -6.70 0.98
C ALA A 38 -26.20 -7.97 0.34
N LYS A 39 -27.52 -7.97 0.18
CA LYS A 39 -28.26 -8.92 -0.63
C LYS A 39 -28.82 -8.20 -1.85
N ASP A 40 -29.46 -8.95 -2.75
CA ASP A 40 -29.95 -8.41 -4.02
C ASP A 40 -30.87 -7.18 -3.83
N ASN A 41 -31.75 -7.21 -2.82
CA ASN A 41 -32.79 -6.19 -2.61
C ASN A 41 -32.76 -5.50 -1.24
N TYR A 42 -31.92 -5.95 -0.31
CA TYR A 42 -31.89 -5.47 1.07
C TYR A 42 -30.50 -5.64 1.67
N LEU A 43 -30.27 -5.02 2.83
CA LEU A 43 -29.10 -5.24 3.67
C LEU A 43 -29.52 -6.16 4.81
N SER A 44 -28.82 -7.28 4.98
CA SER A 44 -28.96 -8.16 6.13
C SER A 44 -28.06 -7.66 7.24
N VAL A 45 -28.61 -7.34 8.41
CA VAL A 45 -27.85 -6.91 9.58
C VAL A 45 -27.96 -7.97 10.67
N ILE A 46 -26.82 -8.36 11.21
CA ILE A 46 -26.71 -9.26 12.35
C ILE A 46 -25.90 -8.55 13.42
N GLU A 47 -26.45 -8.48 14.63
CA GLU A 47 -25.77 -7.96 15.80
C GLU A 47 -25.62 -9.04 16.87
N GLU A 48 -24.40 -9.19 17.37
CA GLU A 48 -24.08 -10.06 18.49
C GLU A 48 -23.56 -9.19 19.63
N LEU A 49 -24.33 -9.12 20.71
CA LEU A 49 -23.97 -8.39 21.91
C LEU A 49 -23.64 -9.38 23.01
N THR A 50 -22.59 -9.05 23.76
CA THR A 50 -22.27 -9.70 25.03
C THR A 50 -22.54 -8.70 26.13
N VAL A 51 -23.57 -8.95 26.92
CA VAL A 51 -24.01 -8.08 28.01
C VAL A 51 -23.72 -8.71 29.36
N GLN A 52 -23.50 -7.88 30.36
CA GLN A 52 -23.24 -8.31 31.73
C GLN A 52 -23.94 -7.35 32.69
N GLY A 53 -24.64 -7.92 33.68
CA GLY A 53 -25.25 -7.12 34.74
C GLY A 53 -24.20 -6.49 35.64
N ASP A 54 -24.48 -5.30 36.14
CA ASP A 54 -23.64 -4.59 37.13
C ASP A 54 -24.13 -4.82 38.57
N SER A 55 -25.33 -5.37 38.73
CA SER A 55 -25.99 -5.62 40.01
C SER A 55 -26.23 -7.11 40.27
N ASN A 56 -26.26 -7.52 41.54
CA ASN A 56 -26.59 -8.89 41.94
C ASN A 56 -28.09 -9.22 41.79
N GLU A 57 -28.93 -8.23 41.48
CA GLU A 57 -30.34 -8.44 41.19
C GLU A 57 -30.52 -8.82 39.73
N SER A 58 -31.46 -9.73 39.47
CA SER A 58 -31.79 -10.16 38.11
C SER A 58 -32.50 -9.03 37.38
N LEU A 59 -31.98 -8.65 36.23
CA LEU A 59 -32.65 -7.73 35.32
C LEU A 59 -33.81 -8.44 34.62
N ASP A 60 -35.00 -7.84 34.70
CA ASP A 60 -36.24 -8.36 34.13
C ASP A 60 -36.55 -7.80 32.73
N GLU A 61 -35.92 -6.70 32.34
CA GLU A 61 -36.15 -6.03 31.06
C GLU A 61 -34.85 -5.53 30.46
N ILE A 62 -34.70 -5.66 29.14
CA ILE A 62 -33.54 -5.16 28.41
C ILE A 62 -33.94 -4.43 27.13
N THR A 63 -33.39 -3.24 26.93
CA THR A 63 -33.69 -2.42 25.75
C THR A 63 -32.71 -2.68 24.60
N VAL A 64 -33.14 -2.95 23.38
CA VAL A 64 -32.25 -2.97 22.21
C VAL A 64 -32.69 -1.91 21.22
N TRP A 65 -31.72 -1.29 20.54
CA TRP A 65 -32.02 -0.30 19.53
C TRP A 65 -31.88 -0.91 18.14
N ILE A 66 -32.89 -0.78 17.30
CA ILE A 66 -32.92 -1.26 15.93
C ILE A 66 -33.36 -0.11 15.04
N GLN A 67 -32.65 0.12 13.95
CA GLN A 67 -32.89 1.26 13.08
C GLN A 67 -34.33 1.29 12.53
N ASN A 68 -34.96 2.47 12.53
CA ASN A 68 -36.28 2.66 11.92
C ASN A 68 -36.31 2.24 10.45
N GLY A 69 -37.42 1.59 10.07
CA GLY A 69 -37.59 1.00 8.74
C GLY A 69 -36.92 -0.36 8.57
N ALA A 70 -36.49 -0.99 9.67
CA ALA A 70 -36.08 -2.38 9.68
C ALA A 70 -37.29 -3.32 9.58
N ASP A 71 -37.12 -4.38 8.80
CA ASP A 71 -38.09 -5.47 8.61
C ASP A 71 -37.49 -6.80 9.09
N ASN A 72 -38.34 -7.83 9.23
CA ASN A 72 -37.93 -9.20 9.58
C ASN A 72 -37.04 -9.29 10.83
N ILE A 73 -37.44 -8.59 11.89
CA ILE A 73 -36.67 -8.47 13.12
C ILE A 73 -36.78 -9.73 13.98
N GLU A 74 -35.65 -10.27 14.40
CA GLU A 74 -35.53 -11.34 15.38
C GLU A 74 -34.60 -10.90 16.51
N ILE A 75 -35.01 -11.14 17.76
CA ILE A 75 -34.20 -10.88 18.95
C ILE A 75 -34.18 -12.15 19.80
N LEU A 76 -32.98 -12.64 20.13
CA LEU A 76 -32.77 -13.80 20.98
C LEU A 76 -31.81 -13.44 22.12
N ILE A 77 -32.09 -13.95 23.33
CA ILE A 77 -31.26 -13.83 24.52
C ILE A 77 -30.85 -15.25 24.92
N ASN A 78 -29.54 -15.53 24.93
CA ASN A 78 -28.97 -16.85 25.15
C ASN A 78 -29.62 -17.94 24.26
N SER A 79 -29.86 -17.62 22.99
CA SER A 79 -30.55 -18.46 22.00
C SER A 79 -32.04 -18.73 22.25
N ASN A 80 -32.66 -18.05 23.22
CA ASN A 80 -34.10 -18.13 23.47
C ASN A 80 -34.78 -16.80 23.12
N PRO A 81 -36.01 -16.81 22.61
CA PRO A 81 -36.78 -15.57 22.48
C PRO A 81 -37.07 -14.97 23.86
N PRO A 82 -37.19 -13.63 23.98
CA PRO A 82 -37.69 -12.99 25.19
C PRO A 82 -39.14 -13.39 25.48
N ASP A 83 -39.57 -13.22 26.73
CA ASP A 83 -40.93 -13.54 27.18
C ASP A 83 -41.98 -12.69 26.46
N SER A 84 -41.65 -11.42 26.23
CA SER A 84 -42.43 -10.51 25.39
C SER A 84 -41.56 -9.37 24.87
N ILE A 85 -41.99 -8.75 23.78
CA ILE A 85 -41.32 -7.61 23.17
C ILE A 85 -42.35 -6.50 23.01
N SER A 86 -42.04 -5.33 23.56
CA SER A 86 -42.72 -4.08 23.22
C SER A 86 -41.74 -3.17 22.50
N HIS A 87 -42.22 -2.23 21.69
CA HIS A 87 -41.32 -1.30 21.02
C HIS A 87 -41.92 0.10 20.93
N ASN A 88 -41.03 1.09 20.96
CA ASN A 88 -41.34 2.49 20.70
C ASN A 88 -40.35 3.00 19.66
N ASP A 89 -40.83 3.17 18.43
CA ASP A 89 -39.99 3.46 17.26
C ASP A 89 -38.83 2.46 17.11
N SER A 90 -37.60 2.93 17.36
CA SER A 90 -36.36 2.16 17.24
C SER A 90 -35.95 1.46 18.53
N GLU A 91 -36.63 1.67 19.65
CA GLU A 91 -36.29 1.08 20.95
C GLU A 91 -37.21 -0.11 21.24
N TYR A 92 -36.63 -1.31 21.31
CA TYR A 92 -37.30 -2.58 21.58
C TYR A 92 -37.03 -3.00 23.02
N ILE A 93 -38.06 -3.02 23.85
CA ILE A 93 -37.99 -3.39 25.26
C ILE A 93 -38.39 -4.87 25.36
N CYS A 94 -37.41 -5.70 25.69
CA CYS A 94 -37.55 -7.15 25.81
C CYS A 94 -37.75 -7.51 27.27
N ASN A 95 -38.86 -8.16 27.61
CA ASN A 95 -39.04 -8.79 28.91
C ASN A 95 -38.24 -10.10 28.94
N ILE A 96 -37.38 -10.25 29.93
CA ILE A 96 -36.44 -11.35 30.12
C ILE A 96 -36.51 -11.92 31.54
N SER A 97 -37.63 -11.73 32.24
CA SER A 97 -37.81 -12.20 33.62
C SER A 97 -37.56 -13.71 33.78
N SER A 98 -37.86 -14.51 32.76
CA SER A 98 -37.59 -15.96 32.79
C SER A 98 -36.12 -16.34 32.56
N LEU A 99 -35.33 -15.44 31.98
CA LEU A 99 -33.93 -15.67 31.61
C LEU A 99 -32.98 -15.07 32.64
N GLY A 100 -33.26 -13.83 33.08
CA GLY A 100 -32.55 -13.09 34.10
C GLY A 100 -31.10 -12.76 33.76
N ILE A 101 -30.74 -11.48 33.75
CA ILE A 101 -29.33 -11.06 33.64
C ILE A 101 -28.86 -10.62 35.03
N ILE A 102 -27.89 -11.34 35.60
CA ILE A 102 -27.29 -11.04 36.90
C ILE A 102 -25.83 -10.58 36.76
N LYS A 103 -25.27 -10.09 37.87
CA LYS A 103 -23.86 -9.70 37.94
C LYS A 103 -22.92 -10.81 37.52
N GLU A 104 -21.85 -10.44 36.84
CA GLU A 104 -20.75 -11.32 36.40
C GLU A 104 -21.14 -12.37 35.35
N ASP A 105 -22.42 -12.70 35.18
CA ASP A 105 -22.91 -13.57 34.12
C ASP A 105 -22.95 -12.87 32.76
N SER A 106 -22.19 -13.43 31.83
CA SER A 106 -22.10 -12.94 30.46
C SER A 106 -23.21 -13.56 29.64
N ASN A 107 -24.15 -12.73 29.21
CA ASN A 107 -25.31 -13.12 28.44
C ASN A 107 -25.14 -12.68 26.99
N GLN A 108 -25.58 -13.51 26.05
CA GLN A 108 -25.51 -13.22 24.61
C GLN A 108 -26.86 -12.73 24.12
N ILE A 109 -26.87 -11.60 23.43
CA ILE A 109 -28.04 -11.12 22.69
C ILE A 109 -27.70 -11.18 21.22
N TYR A 110 -28.56 -11.85 20.47
CA TYR A 110 -28.51 -11.92 19.02
C TYR A 110 -29.67 -11.12 18.46
N ILE A 111 -29.39 -10.26 17.49
CA ILE A 111 -30.40 -9.45 16.80
C ILE A 111 -30.16 -9.64 15.30
N SER A 112 -31.20 -10.02 14.56
CA SER A 112 -31.16 -10.02 13.09
C SER A 112 -32.29 -9.17 12.54
N TYR A 113 -32.03 -8.45 11.46
CA TYR A 113 -33.02 -7.63 10.78
C TYR A 113 -32.58 -7.26 9.36
N GLU A 114 -33.54 -6.79 8.56
CA GLU A 114 -33.33 -6.35 7.19
C GLU A 114 -33.53 -4.85 7.07
N LEU A 115 -32.65 -4.17 6.32
CA LEU A 115 -32.80 -2.76 5.95
C LEU A 115 -32.93 -2.63 4.43
N ALA A 116 -33.52 -1.54 3.95
CA ALA A 116 -33.53 -1.24 2.52
C ALA A 116 -32.10 -1.18 1.96
N LYS A 117 -31.90 -1.65 0.71
CA LYS A 117 -30.57 -1.79 0.08
C LYS A 117 -29.69 -0.53 0.13
N ASN A 118 -30.31 0.64 0.00
CA ASN A 118 -29.62 1.93 -0.04
C ASN A 118 -29.77 2.72 1.27
N ALA A 119 -30.15 2.05 2.37
CA ALA A 119 -30.24 2.70 3.66
C ALA A 119 -28.85 3.10 4.17
N ILE A 120 -28.75 4.28 4.75
CA ILE A 120 -27.60 4.64 5.59
C ILE A 120 -27.73 3.83 6.87
N PHE A 121 -26.71 3.08 7.24
CA PHE A 121 -26.71 2.34 8.48
C PHE A 121 -26.53 3.32 9.65
N SER A 122 -27.41 3.23 10.63
CA SER A 122 -27.37 4.02 11.85
C SER A 122 -27.45 3.11 13.05
N LYS A 123 -26.73 3.44 14.13
CA LYS A 123 -26.80 2.71 15.40
C LYS A 123 -26.72 3.67 16.58
N LYS A 124 -27.75 3.69 17.42
CA LYS A 124 -27.73 4.36 18.73
C LYS A 124 -27.30 3.38 19.83
N ILE A 125 -26.35 3.81 20.64
CA ILE A 125 -25.89 3.09 21.84
C ILE A 125 -26.86 3.38 22.98
N VAL A 126 -27.63 2.37 23.41
CA VAL A 126 -28.65 2.51 24.48
C VAL A 126 -28.14 2.19 25.88
N ARG A 127 -26.97 1.56 25.98
CA ARG A 127 -26.30 1.24 27.25
C ARG A 127 -24.79 1.42 27.10
N PRO A 128 -24.03 1.64 28.20
CA PRO A 128 -22.57 1.70 28.13
C PRO A 128 -22.04 0.51 27.32
N THR A 129 -21.09 0.77 26.41
CA THR A 129 -20.56 -0.26 25.52
C THR A 129 -19.04 -0.18 25.48
N ASN A 130 -18.37 -1.18 26.04
CA ASN A 130 -16.91 -1.20 26.15
C ASN A 130 -16.23 -1.30 24.77
N SER A 131 -16.80 -2.07 23.84
CA SER A 131 -16.27 -2.20 22.49
C SER A 131 -17.35 -2.47 21.45
N ILE A 132 -17.16 -1.91 20.26
CA ILE A 132 -17.97 -2.19 19.07
C ILE A 132 -17.06 -2.47 17.87
N SER A 133 -17.47 -3.39 17.01
CA SER A 133 -16.91 -3.59 15.67
C SER A 133 -18.05 -3.72 14.67
N VAL A 134 -17.93 -3.04 13.53
CA VAL A 134 -18.87 -3.11 12.42
C VAL A 134 -18.14 -3.61 11.18
N LYS A 135 -18.68 -4.66 10.57
CA LYS A 135 -18.20 -5.24 9.32
C LYS A 135 -19.23 -5.07 8.23
N PHE A 136 -18.76 -4.80 7.02
CA PHE A 136 -19.56 -4.78 5.80
C PHE A 136 -18.87 -5.63 4.73
N GLU A 137 -19.56 -6.62 4.16
CA GLU A 137 -18.98 -7.56 3.19
C GLU A 137 -17.63 -8.16 3.66
N ASP A 138 -17.60 -8.64 4.92
CA ASP A 138 -16.43 -9.18 5.63
C ASP A 138 -15.31 -8.17 5.98
N ASP A 139 -15.32 -6.96 5.42
CA ASP A 139 -14.37 -5.90 5.74
C ASP A 139 -14.76 -5.17 7.03
N GLU A 140 -13.82 -5.01 7.95
CA GLU A 140 -14.02 -4.20 9.16
C GLU A 140 -13.95 -2.70 8.80
N ILE A 141 -15.10 -2.03 8.88
CA ILE A 141 -15.26 -0.63 8.48
C ILE A 141 -15.26 0.34 9.68
N LEU A 142 -15.55 -0.16 10.88
CA LEU A 142 -15.53 0.65 12.10
C LEU A 142 -15.19 -0.20 13.32
N THR A 143 -14.36 0.37 14.20
CA THR A 143 -14.13 -0.12 15.55
C THR A 143 -14.23 1.03 16.54
N GLY A 144 -14.82 0.81 17.70
CA GLY A 144 -14.92 1.80 18.76
C GLY A 144 -14.76 1.18 20.15
N THR A 145 -14.37 1.99 21.12
CA THR A 145 -14.23 1.58 22.53
C THR A 145 -14.83 2.62 23.46
N ASN A 146 -15.28 2.17 24.64
CA ASN A 146 -15.83 3.00 25.72
C ASN A 146 -16.91 3.99 25.24
N LEU A 147 -17.90 3.49 24.49
CA LEU A 147 -18.98 4.29 23.95
C LEU A 147 -20.03 4.58 25.04
N ALA A 148 -20.36 5.86 25.18
CA ALA A 148 -21.36 6.33 26.12
C ALA A 148 -22.78 6.12 25.57
N VAL A 149 -23.74 6.01 26.49
CA VAL A 149 -25.18 6.01 26.18
C VAL A 149 -25.55 7.24 25.36
N GLY A 150 -26.38 7.06 24.33
CA GLY A 150 -26.81 8.10 23.41
C GLY A 150 -25.85 8.35 22.24
N THR A 151 -24.68 7.70 22.20
CA THR A 151 -23.79 7.80 21.03
C THR A 151 -24.50 7.26 19.79
N ILE A 152 -24.45 8.02 18.68
CA ILE A 152 -25.02 7.61 17.39
C ILE A 152 -23.88 7.41 16.41
N ILE A 153 -23.85 6.24 15.78
CA ILE A 153 -22.93 5.87 14.71
C ILE A 153 -23.71 5.88 13.40
N ASN A 154 -23.26 6.62 12.41
CA ASN A 154 -23.84 6.62 11.06
C ASN A 154 -22.77 6.21 10.06
N LEU A 155 -23.07 5.23 9.23
CA LEU A 155 -22.16 4.66 8.23
C LEU A 155 -22.84 4.62 6.87
N GLU A 156 -22.19 5.27 5.90
CA GLU A 156 -22.49 5.06 4.49
C GLU A 156 -21.79 3.77 4.05
N LEU A 157 -22.56 2.80 3.59
CA LEU A 157 -22.05 1.50 3.15
C LEU A 157 -21.78 1.58 1.66
N TYR A 158 -20.52 1.79 1.29
CA TYR A 158 -20.05 1.68 -0.08
C TYR A 158 -19.46 0.29 -0.29
N GLU A 159 -19.80 -0.35 -1.41
CA GLU A 159 -19.06 -1.51 -1.86
C GLU A 159 -17.60 -1.09 -2.01
N SER A 160 -16.71 -1.79 -1.30
CA SER A 160 -15.28 -1.62 -1.45
C SER A 160 -14.95 -2.05 -2.87
N THR A 161 -14.97 -1.11 -3.82
CA THR A 161 -14.39 -1.34 -5.13
C THR A 161 -12.90 -1.45 -4.87
N GLU A 162 -12.42 -2.67 -4.57
CA GLU A 162 -11.01 -2.99 -4.76
C GLU A 162 -10.69 -2.50 -6.15
N ALA A 163 -9.89 -1.43 -6.26
CA ALA A 163 -9.58 -0.82 -7.53
C ALA A 163 -9.04 -1.96 -8.42
N PRO A 164 -9.78 -2.37 -9.47
CA PRO A 164 -9.42 -3.55 -10.23
C PRO A 164 -7.99 -3.32 -10.70
N LEU A 165 -7.11 -4.27 -10.37
CA LEU A 165 -5.66 -4.20 -10.57
C LEU A 165 -5.42 -3.55 -11.93
N ASN A 166 -5.05 -2.26 -11.94
CA ASN A 166 -5.32 -1.44 -13.10
C ASN A 166 -4.41 -1.94 -14.24
N TRP A 167 -4.95 -2.76 -15.15
CA TRP A 167 -4.20 -3.38 -16.24
C TRP A 167 -3.46 -2.32 -17.05
N PHE A 168 -4.00 -1.10 -17.07
CA PHE A 168 -3.36 0.09 -17.63
C PHE A 168 -2.03 0.43 -16.95
N ILE A 169 -1.94 0.37 -15.61
CA ILE A 169 -0.70 0.60 -14.86
C ILE A 169 0.31 -0.52 -15.13
N ALA A 170 -0.14 -1.78 -15.18
CA ALA A 170 0.72 -2.93 -15.50
C ALA A 170 1.30 -2.82 -16.92
N ILE A 171 0.47 -2.46 -17.90
CA ILE A 171 0.88 -2.24 -19.29
C ILE A 171 1.83 -1.04 -19.39
N LEU A 172 1.54 0.06 -18.70
CA LEU A 172 2.39 1.25 -18.68
C LEU A 172 3.78 0.96 -18.10
N THR A 173 3.87 0.15 -17.04
CA THR A 173 5.16 -0.25 -16.45
C THR A 173 5.97 -1.12 -17.39
N ILE A 174 5.33 -2.07 -18.09
CA ILE A 174 5.99 -2.90 -19.11
C ILE A 174 6.50 -2.02 -20.27
N LEU A 175 5.69 -1.08 -20.76
CA LEU A 175 6.06 -0.17 -21.83
C LEU A 175 7.28 0.70 -21.44
N LEU A 176 7.29 1.22 -20.21
CA LEU A 176 8.40 2.00 -19.67
C LEU A 176 9.70 1.17 -19.60
N LEU A 177 9.60 -0.10 -19.19
CA LEU A 177 10.74 -1.02 -19.13
C LEU A 177 11.33 -1.28 -20.53
N ILE A 178 10.46 -1.48 -21.53
CA ILE A 178 10.89 -1.63 -22.93
C ILE A 178 11.58 -0.36 -23.43
N LEU A 179 11.04 0.82 -23.12
CA LEU A 179 11.65 2.10 -23.50
C LEU A 179 13.06 2.26 -22.91
N ILE A 180 13.25 1.90 -21.64
CA ILE A 180 14.57 1.94 -20.98
C ILE A 180 15.56 1.00 -21.67
N VAL A 181 15.13 -0.21 -22.04
CA VAL A 181 15.97 -1.18 -22.76
C VAL A 181 16.38 -0.64 -24.14
N VAL A 182 15.43 -0.06 -24.89
CA VAL A 182 15.70 0.55 -26.20
C VAL A 182 16.67 1.72 -26.07
N LEU A 183 16.50 2.58 -25.06
CA LEU A 183 17.38 3.72 -24.81
C LEU A 183 18.80 3.26 -24.45
N ALA A 184 18.92 2.23 -23.61
CA ALA A 184 20.20 1.62 -23.25
C ALA A 184 20.92 1.04 -24.48
N LEU A 185 20.20 0.31 -25.35
CA LEU A 185 20.74 -0.23 -26.60
C LEU A 185 21.19 0.88 -27.56
N TYR A 186 20.42 1.97 -27.66
CA TYR A 186 20.76 3.11 -28.51
C TYR A 186 22.04 3.82 -28.04
N LEU A 187 22.17 4.05 -26.73
CA LEU A 187 23.39 4.61 -26.13
C LEU A 187 24.60 3.69 -26.32
N LEU A 188 24.43 2.37 -26.17
CA LEU A 188 25.50 1.39 -26.38
C LEU A 188 25.97 1.35 -27.84
N LYS A 189 25.02 1.41 -28.79
CA LYS A 189 25.31 1.46 -30.23
C LYS A 189 26.04 2.74 -30.61
N ASN A 190 25.61 3.90 -30.09
CA ASN A 190 26.22 5.18 -30.43
C ASN A 190 27.64 5.34 -29.85
N ARG A 191 27.93 4.72 -28.71
CA ARG A 191 29.30 4.61 -28.17
C ARG A 191 30.24 3.79 -29.07
N ARG A 192 29.72 2.83 -29.84
CA ARG A 192 30.53 2.05 -30.79
C ARG A 192 30.83 2.81 -32.09
N THR A 193 29.94 3.70 -32.53
CA THR A 193 30.14 4.46 -33.78
C THR A 193 31.00 5.72 -33.62
N VAL A 194 31.04 6.34 -32.44
CA VAL A 194 31.90 7.52 -32.19
C VAL A 194 33.38 7.13 -32.04
N LYS A 195 33.69 5.94 -31.50
CA LYS A 195 35.08 5.48 -31.35
C LYS A 195 35.84 5.25 -32.67
N THR A 196 35.16 5.13 -33.80
CA THR A 196 35.81 4.79 -35.08
C THR A 196 36.07 6.00 -35.97
N LYS A 197 35.47 7.18 -35.69
CA LYS A 197 35.62 8.34 -36.58
C LYS A 197 36.59 9.42 -36.08
N GLU A 198 36.83 9.48 -34.77
CA GLU A 198 37.77 10.46 -34.17
C GLU A 198 39.17 9.84 -33.96
N SER A 199 39.27 8.52 -33.75
CA SER A 199 40.57 7.85 -33.54
C SER A 199 41.42 7.71 -34.80
N VAL A 200 40.85 7.85 -35.99
CA VAL A 200 41.58 7.69 -37.25
C VAL A 200 42.34 8.98 -37.61
N SER A 201 41.70 10.14 -37.41
CA SER A 201 42.31 11.47 -37.67
C SER A 201 43.42 11.79 -36.67
N ASP A 202 43.16 11.61 -35.37
CA ASP A 202 44.17 11.85 -34.33
C ASP A 202 45.34 10.86 -34.44
N SER A 203 45.08 9.62 -34.87
CA SER A 203 46.14 8.61 -35.05
C SER A 203 47.01 8.89 -36.28
N GLU A 204 46.46 9.39 -37.39
CA GLU A 204 47.26 9.72 -38.59
C GLU A 204 48.20 10.92 -38.33
N GLU A 205 47.68 12.00 -37.75
CA GLU A 205 48.50 13.18 -37.42
C GLU A 205 49.59 12.85 -36.39
N LEU A 206 49.23 12.08 -35.36
CA LEU A 206 50.17 11.64 -34.33
C LEU A 206 51.24 10.70 -34.90
N LEU A 207 50.86 9.73 -35.74
CA LEU A 207 51.82 8.83 -36.38
C LEU A 207 52.73 9.56 -37.37
N ASN A 208 52.21 10.53 -38.12
CA ASN A 208 53.01 11.33 -39.05
C ASN A 208 54.01 12.25 -38.32
N THR A 209 53.58 12.84 -37.20
CA THR A 209 54.47 13.59 -36.30
C THR A 209 55.52 12.68 -35.68
N LYS A 210 55.14 11.49 -35.19
CA LYS A 210 56.07 10.49 -34.64
C LYS A 210 57.10 10.06 -35.68
N LYS A 211 56.70 9.81 -36.92
CA LYS A 211 57.60 9.50 -38.05
C LYS A 211 58.64 10.61 -38.25
N THR A 212 58.20 11.87 -38.27
CA THR A 212 59.07 13.03 -38.47
C THR A 212 60.10 13.16 -37.35
N LEU A 213 59.67 13.02 -36.10
CA LEU A 213 60.54 13.08 -34.92
C LEU A 213 61.54 11.92 -34.87
N LEU A 214 61.12 10.71 -35.22
CA LEU A 214 62.03 9.55 -35.27
C LEU A 214 63.08 9.72 -36.38
N MET A 215 62.70 10.29 -37.52
CA MET A 215 63.63 10.56 -38.62
C MET A 215 64.64 11.66 -38.26
N SER A 216 64.22 12.72 -37.57
CA SER A 216 65.14 13.75 -37.08
C SER A 216 66.09 13.19 -36.02
N LEU A 217 65.58 12.37 -35.10
CA LEU A 217 66.38 11.72 -34.07
C LEU A 217 67.44 10.79 -34.67
N LEU A 218 67.08 9.99 -35.68
CA LEU A 218 68.04 9.15 -36.41
C LEU A 218 69.13 9.97 -37.08
N LYS A 219 68.78 11.13 -37.66
CA LYS A 219 69.74 12.04 -38.27
C LYS A 219 70.67 12.68 -37.24
N ASP A 220 70.15 13.03 -36.07
CA ASP A 220 70.95 13.60 -34.98
C ASP A 220 71.89 12.56 -34.36
N ILE A 221 71.45 11.31 -34.19
CA ILE A 221 72.31 10.20 -33.77
C ILE A 221 73.47 10.00 -34.76
N GLU A 222 73.20 10.07 -36.06
CA GLU A 222 74.24 9.98 -37.10
C GLU A 222 75.21 11.17 -37.04
N LYS A 223 74.71 12.38 -36.76
CA LYS A 223 75.55 13.57 -36.58
C LYS A 223 76.44 13.48 -35.33
N GLN A 224 75.90 12.98 -34.22
CA GLN A 224 76.65 12.79 -32.97
C GLN A 224 77.74 11.73 -33.12
N HIS A 225 77.48 10.65 -33.87
CA HIS A 225 78.50 9.65 -34.21
C HIS A 225 79.61 10.25 -35.07
N ARG A 226 79.28 10.99 -36.14
CA ARG A 226 80.27 11.68 -36.98
C ARG A 226 81.10 12.72 -36.22
N ALA A 227 80.55 13.29 -35.15
CA ALA A 227 81.25 14.22 -34.26
C ALA A 227 82.06 13.51 -33.14
N ASN A 228 82.17 12.18 -33.16
CA ASN A 228 82.79 11.35 -32.12
C ASN A 228 82.24 11.56 -30.69
N GLN A 229 80.99 12.04 -30.57
CA GLN A 229 80.34 12.31 -29.29
C GLN A 229 79.74 11.05 -28.64
N ILE A 230 79.51 10.01 -29.44
CA ILE A 230 79.02 8.70 -28.99
C ILE A 230 79.93 7.59 -29.54
N SER A 231 80.09 6.50 -28.79
CA SER A 231 80.88 5.35 -29.26
C SER A 231 80.16 4.58 -30.38
N ASP A 232 80.94 3.87 -31.19
CA ASP A 232 80.42 3.11 -32.35
C ASP A 232 79.40 2.03 -31.95
N ASP A 233 79.65 1.32 -30.84
CA ASP A 233 78.71 0.34 -30.27
C ASP A 233 77.39 1.00 -29.82
N THR A 234 77.47 2.18 -29.22
CA THR A 234 76.29 2.95 -28.78
C THR A 234 75.49 3.44 -29.98
N TYR A 235 76.18 3.91 -31.03
CA TYR A 235 75.56 4.34 -32.28
C TYR A 235 74.77 3.22 -32.95
N HIS A 236 75.37 2.04 -33.13
CA HIS A 236 74.71 0.92 -33.79
C HIS A 236 73.47 0.43 -33.03
N LYS A 237 73.53 0.37 -31.69
CA LYS A 237 72.38 -0.01 -30.86
C LYS A 237 71.23 1.00 -30.93
N LEU A 238 71.53 2.29 -30.86
CA LEU A 238 70.52 3.35 -30.94
C LEU A 238 69.91 3.43 -32.35
N LYS A 239 70.74 3.38 -33.39
CA LYS A 239 70.30 3.45 -34.79
C LYS A 239 69.38 2.29 -35.14
N GLU A 240 69.70 1.07 -34.74
CA GLU A 240 68.87 -0.10 -35.04
C GLU A 240 67.51 -0.04 -34.32
N ARG A 241 67.50 0.30 -33.03
CA ARG A 241 66.25 0.45 -32.26
C ARG A 241 65.32 1.50 -32.89
N TYR A 242 65.82 2.70 -33.14
CA TYR A 242 64.96 3.78 -33.65
C TYR A 242 64.59 3.59 -35.13
N LYS A 243 65.39 2.87 -35.91
CA LYS A 243 65.03 2.46 -37.27
C LYS A 243 63.86 1.48 -37.25
N GLN A 244 63.88 0.49 -36.35
CA GLN A 244 62.77 -0.45 -36.20
C GLN A 244 61.48 0.26 -35.78
N GLU A 245 61.55 1.17 -34.80
CA GLU A 245 60.41 1.98 -34.38
C GLU A 245 59.87 2.88 -35.51
N ALA A 246 60.74 3.44 -36.34
CA ALA A 246 60.34 4.26 -37.49
C ALA A 246 59.64 3.42 -38.57
N VAL A 247 60.15 2.22 -38.85
CA VAL A 247 59.54 1.28 -39.81
C VAL A 247 58.17 0.82 -39.31
N GLU A 248 58.04 0.50 -38.03
CA GLU A 248 56.76 0.09 -37.45
C GLU A 248 55.73 1.22 -37.50
N ALA A 249 56.14 2.47 -37.24
CA ALA A 249 55.28 3.65 -37.39
C ALA A 249 54.85 3.88 -38.85
N MET A 250 55.76 3.68 -39.82
CA MET A 250 55.43 3.79 -41.25
C MET A 250 54.47 2.69 -41.70
N LYS A 251 54.67 1.44 -41.26
CA LYS A 251 53.77 0.33 -41.59
C LYS A 251 52.36 0.58 -41.05
N LYS A 252 52.25 1.07 -39.82
CA LYS A 252 50.96 1.47 -39.23
C LYS A 252 50.28 2.59 -40.00
N LEU A 253 51.03 3.55 -40.57
CA LEU A 253 50.49 4.59 -41.46
C LEU A 253 50.02 4.04 -42.82
N GLU A 254 50.72 3.04 -43.36
CA GLU A 254 50.39 2.41 -44.64
C GLU A 254 49.17 1.50 -44.52
N ASP A 255 49.08 0.71 -43.44
CA ASP A 255 47.91 -0.12 -43.12
C ASP A 255 46.63 0.72 -42.85
N MET A 256 46.77 2.03 -42.63
CA MET A 256 45.68 2.99 -42.40
C MET A 256 45.22 3.73 -43.67
N LYS A 257 45.93 3.61 -44.80
CA LYS A 257 45.56 4.19 -46.10
C LYS A 257 44.80 3.21 -46.99
#